data_AF-A0A1S4A2B3-F1
#
_entry.id   AF-A0A1S4A2B3-F1
#
_cell.length_a   1.000
_cell.length_b   1.000
_cell.length_c   1.000
_cell.angle_alpha   90.00
_cell.angle_beta   90.00
_cell.angle_gamma   90.00
#
_symmetry.space_group_name_H-M   'P 1'
#
loop_
_entity.id
_entity.type
_entity.pdbx_description
1 polymer ?
#
loop_
_entity_poly.entity_id
_entity_poly.type
_entity_poly.pdbx_seq_one_letter_code
_entity_poly.pdbx_strand_id
1 'polypeptide(L)'
;ASQISKGGSSQSPRKSLDGRSPPGPWDGLIESLNGLLGTLKENYVHPVFVQKILNQIFSYINVQLFNSLLLNKECCSFSNGEYVKAGLQELELWCGNVKEEYVGSSWDELKHVRQAVGFLVINQKSRLSSEDLTTDLCPILSSQQLYRICTLYWDEDFNTQGVSPDVISSFKDQAKEDGNDVDKAKEADNNFILDDNSSIPISVEEINSSLKDVDFTGVKPAKELLEHPAFQFLCE
;
A
#
# COMPACT_ATOMS: atom_id res chain seq x y z
N ALA A 1 -58.11 -1.51 36.13
CA ALA A 1 -58.02 -2.01 34.74
C ALA A 1 -56.57 -2.37 34.46
N SER A 2 -56.32 -3.64 34.18
CA SER A 2 -55.01 -4.26 33.97
C SER A 2 -54.57 -4.17 32.50
N GLN A 3 -53.36 -3.66 32.24
CA GLN A 3 -52.62 -3.84 30.98
C GLN A 3 -51.14 -4.04 31.35
N ILE A 4 -50.66 -5.28 31.45
CA ILE A 4 -49.99 -6.09 30.42
C ILE A 4 -48.75 -5.40 29.84
N SER A 5 -47.62 -5.75 30.47
CA SER A 5 -46.25 -5.56 29.99
C SER A 5 -45.96 -6.58 28.88
N LYS A 6 -45.46 -6.13 27.72
CA LYS A 6 -44.87 -6.99 26.69
C LYS A 6 -43.36 -6.72 26.65
N GLY A 7 -42.60 -7.65 27.21
CA GLY A 7 -41.15 -7.74 27.01
C GLY A 7 -40.85 -8.18 25.58
N GLY A 8 -40.04 -7.40 24.88
CA GLY A 8 -39.41 -7.80 23.62
C GLY A 8 -38.04 -8.40 23.92
N SER A 9 -37.91 -9.72 23.77
CA SER A 9 -36.63 -10.41 23.79
C SER A 9 -35.85 -10.07 22.52
N SER A 10 -34.72 -9.37 22.67
CA SER A 10 -33.72 -9.23 21.62
C SER A 10 -33.07 -10.58 21.36
N GLN A 11 -33.47 -11.23 20.27
CA GLN A 11 -32.81 -12.42 19.75
C GLN A 11 -31.42 -12.02 19.23
N SER A 12 -30.38 -12.56 19.87
CA SER A 12 -29.01 -12.52 19.39
C SER A 12 -28.89 -13.32 18.08
N PRO A 13 -28.14 -12.86 17.06
CA PRO A 13 -27.91 -13.66 15.87
C PRO A 13 -27.11 -14.91 16.24
N ARG A 14 -27.65 -16.06 15.85
CA ARG A 14 -27.01 -17.37 15.99
C ARG A 14 -25.67 -17.35 15.25
N LYS A 15 -24.57 -17.59 15.97
CA LYS A 15 -23.27 -17.94 15.37
C LYS A 15 -23.45 -19.19 14.52
N SER A 16 -23.24 -19.06 13.21
CA SER A 16 -23.10 -20.19 12.29
C SER A 16 -21.83 -20.97 12.61
N LEU A 17 -21.93 -22.29 12.50
CA LEU A 17 -20.94 -23.29 12.93
C LEU A 17 -19.88 -23.62 11.88
N ASP A 18 -19.69 -22.77 10.88
CA ASP A 18 -18.54 -22.81 9.96
C ASP A 18 -17.72 -21.53 10.19
N GLY A 19 -16.71 -21.65 11.05
CA GLY A 19 -15.99 -20.55 11.68
C GLY A 19 -14.96 -19.83 10.80
N ARG A 20 -15.31 -19.49 9.56
CA ARG A 20 -14.55 -18.51 8.77
C ARG A 20 -15.51 -17.42 8.34
N SER A 21 -15.39 -16.24 8.95
CA SER A 21 -15.99 -15.02 8.41
C SER A 21 -15.59 -14.89 6.93
N PRO A 22 -16.45 -14.36 6.05
CA PRO A 22 -16.07 -14.12 4.67
C PRO A 22 -14.75 -13.33 4.63
N PRO A 23 -13.81 -13.66 3.72
CA PRO A 23 -12.51 -13.00 3.66
C PRO A 23 -12.70 -11.49 3.56
N GLY A 24 -11.97 -10.76 4.38
CA GLY A 24 -12.00 -9.31 4.37
C GLY A 24 -11.41 -8.74 3.08
N PRO A 25 -11.54 -7.43 2.83
CA PRO A 25 -10.93 -6.79 1.66
C PRO A 25 -9.42 -7.02 1.56
N TRP A 26 -8.72 -7.05 2.70
CA TRP A 26 -7.28 -7.32 2.76
C TRP A 26 -6.94 -8.77 2.41
N ASP A 27 -7.71 -9.75 2.92
CA ASP A 27 -7.56 -11.17 2.52
C ASP A 27 -7.67 -11.33 1.00
N GLY A 28 -8.65 -10.69 0.37
CA GLY A 28 -8.83 -10.76 -1.09
C GLY A 28 -7.66 -10.14 -1.87
N LEU A 29 -7.05 -9.09 -1.34
CA LEU A 29 -5.84 -8.49 -1.92
C LEU A 29 -4.66 -9.44 -1.80
N ILE A 30 -4.45 -10.06 -0.63
CA ILE A 30 -3.39 -11.06 -0.42
C ILE A 30 -3.60 -12.29 -1.31
N GLU A 31 -4.83 -12.78 -1.45
CA GLU A 31 -5.17 -13.86 -2.37
C GLU A 31 -4.85 -13.50 -3.83
N SER A 32 -5.11 -12.27 -4.24
CA SER A 32 -4.77 -11.77 -5.58
C SER A 32 -3.25 -11.72 -5.80
N LEU A 33 -2.48 -11.25 -4.82
CA LEU A 33 -1.01 -11.26 -4.86
C LEU A 33 -0.47 -12.69 -4.94
N ASN A 34 -1.03 -13.61 -4.17
CA ASN A 34 -0.67 -15.03 -4.22
C ASN A 34 -0.96 -15.64 -5.59
N GLY A 35 -2.13 -15.37 -6.17
CA GLY A 35 -2.51 -15.87 -7.49
C GLY A 35 -1.59 -15.35 -8.60
N LEU A 36 -1.25 -14.05 -8.55
CA LEU A 36 -0.30 -13.45 -9.48
C LEU A 36 1.09 -14.08 -9.34
N LEU A 37 1.63 -14.14 -8.12
CA LEU A 37 2.95 -14.72 -7.87
C LEU A 37 3.01 -16.20 -8.27
N GLY A 38 1.96 -16.96 -7.99
CA GLY A 38 1.81 -18.36 -8.44
C GLY A 38 1.89 -18.47 -9.96
N THR A 39 1.10 -17.66 -10.66
CA THR A 39 1.09 -17.62 -12.14
C THR A 39 2.46 -17.27 -12.71
N LEU A 40 3.13 -16.25 -12.17
CA LEU A 40 4.46 -15.84 -12.63
C LEU A 40 5.50 -16.95 -12.43
N LYS A 41 5.44 -17.67 -11.31
CA LYS A 41 6.35 -18.78 -11.01
C LYS A 41 6.08 -20.01 -11.87
N GLU A 42 4.83 -20.35 -12.10
CA GLU A 42 4.43 -21.46 -12.99
C GLU A 42 4.86 -21.22 -14.44
N ASN A 43 4.92 -19.95 -14.87
CA ASN A 43 5.39 -19.54 -16.18
C ASN A 43 6.91 -19.26 -16.23
N TYR A 44 7.67 -19.65 -15.19
CA TYR A 44 9.13 -19.50 -15.13
C TYR A 44 9.62 -18.05 -15.36
N VAL A 45 8.81 -17.05 -14.99
CA VAL A 45 9.21 -15.64 -15.10
C VAL A 45 10.40 -15.37 -14.19
N HIS A 46 11.44 -14.74 -14.75
CA HIS A 46 12.68 -14.49 -14.03
C HIS A 46 12.43 -13.66 -12.75
N PRO A 47 13.05 -14.00 -11.60
CA PRO A 47 12.80 -13.31 -10.32
C PRO A 47 12.91 -11.78 -10.38
N VAL A 48 13.87 -11.23 -11.14
CA VAL A 48 14.00 -9.77 -11.33
C VAL A 48 12.73 -9.13 -11.91
N PHE A 49 12.08 -9.77 -12.88
CA PHE A 49 10.82 -9.25 -13.43
C PHE A 49 9.69 -9.37 -12.42
N VAL A 50 9.62 -10.49 -11.69
CA VAL A 50 8.64 -10.69 -10.61
C VAL A 50 8.76 -9.60 -9.56
N GLN A 51 9.99 -9.30 -9.12
CA GLN A 51 10.28 -8.25 -8.15
C GLN A 51 9.85 -6.87 -8.66
N LYS A 52 10.14 -6.52 -9.92
CA LYS A 52 9.72 -5.24 -10.49
C LYS A 52 8.20 -5.11 -10.60
N ILE A 53 7.51 -6.19 -10.96
CA ILE A 53 6.04 -6.24 -10.98
C ILE A 53 5.48 -6.03 -9.57
N LEU A 54 6.01 -6.73 -8.57
CA LEU A 54 5.55 -6.59 -7.18
C LEU A 54 5.85 -5.19 -6.62
N ASN A 55 7.04 -4.64 -6.85
CA ASN A 55 7.36 -3.27 -6.46
C ASN A 55 6.38 -2.27 -7.08
N GLN A 56 6.05 -2.43 -8.37
CA GLN A 56 5.08 -1.55 -9.03
C GLN A 56 3.69 -1.65 -8.40
N ILE A 57 3.24 -2.86 -8.07
CA ILE A 57 1.95 -3.08 -7.40
C ILE A 57 1.94 -2.44 -6.01
N PHE A 58 3.00 -2.60 -5.22
CA PHE A 58 3.09 -2.00 -3.89
C PHE A 58 3.17 -0.47 -3.96
N SER A 59 3.88 0.08 -4.94
CA SER A 59 3.87 1.52 -5.22
C SER A 59 2.47 2.01 -5.60
N TYR A 60 1.74 1.26 -6.43
CA TYR A 60 0.36 1.59 -6.77
C TYR A 60 -0.57 1.56 -5.53
N ILE A 61 -0.46 0.52 -4.68
CA ILE A 61 -1.19 0.45 -3.41
C ILE A 61 -0.86 1.67 -2.52
N ASN A 62 0.42 2.05 -2.43
CA ASN A 62 0.86 3.23 -1.70
C ASN A 62 0.14 4.49 -2.19
N VAL A 63 0.13 4.72 -3.51
CA VAL A 63 -0.53 5.88 -4.13
C VAL A 63 -2.03 5.87 -3.84
N GLN A 64 -2.72 4.76 -4.09
CA GLN A 64 -4.18 4.68 -3.94
C GLN A 64 -4.62 4.92 -2.50
N LEU A 65 -3.98 4.26 -1.53
CA LEU A 65 -4.32 4.44 -0.12
C LEU A 65 -3.96 5.84 0.37
N PHE A 66 -2.77 6.33 0.06
CA PHE A 66 -2.31 7.65 0.50
C PHE A 66 -3.18 8.78 -0.08
N ASN A 67 -3.47 8.75 -1.39
CA ASN A 67 -4.34 9.74 -2.01
C ASN A 67 -5.76 9.67 -1.44
N SER A 68 -6.28 8.47 -1.16
CA SER A 68 -7.59 8.31 -0.51
C SER A 68 -7.64 9.02 0.86
N LEU A 69 -6.58 8.93 1.66
CA LEU A 69 -6.47 9.66 2.94
C LEU A 69 -6.46 11.19 2.73
N LEU A 70 -5.68 11.70 1.77
CA LEU A 70 -5.53 13.15 1.59
C LEU A 70 -6.69 13.84 0.85
N LEU A 71 -7.53 13.06 0.17
CA LEU A 71 -8.70 13.56 -0.55
C LEU A 71 -9.97 13.55 0.30
N ASN A 72 -10.07 12.63 1.27
CA ASN A 72 -11.32 12.32 1.96
C ASN A 72 -11.19 12.46 3.48
N LYS A 73 -11.89 13.44 4.06
CA LYS A 73 -11.81 13.74 5.50
C LYS A 73 -12.25 12.55 6.35
N GLU A 74 -13.26 11.82 5.90
CA GLU A 74 -13.82 10.65 6.57
C GLU A 74 -12.82 9.51 6.70
N CYS A 75 -11.77 9.47 5.89
CA CYS A 75 -10.71 8.46 5.99
C CYS A 75 -9.67 8.80 7.07
N CYS A 76 -9.58 10.06 7.51
CA CYS A 76 -8.57 10.52 8.48
C CYS A 76 -9.07 10.49 9.93
N SER A 77 -9.31 9.30 10.48
CA SER A 77 -9.63 9.10 11.90
C SER A 77 -8.69 8.08 12.55
N PHE A 78 -8.66 7.97 13.88
CA PHE A 78 -7.86 6.95 14.57
C PHE A 78 -8.34 5.54 14.19
N SER A 79 -9.66 5.31 14.17
CA SER A 79 -10.24 4.01 13.83
C SER A 79 -9.86 3.57 12.42
N ASN A 80 -9.93 4.47 11.44
CA ASN A 80 -9.53 4.16 10.07
C ASN A 80 -8.01 3.97 9.95
N GLY A 81 -7.23 4.75 10.71
CA GLY A 81 -5.79 4.52 10.84
C GLY A 81 -5.46 3.11 11.35
N GLU A 82 -6.10 2.66 12.43
CA GLU A 82 -5.90 1.31 12.99
C GLU A 82 -6.37 0.22 12.01
N TYR A 83 -7.47 0.42 11.28
CA TYR A 83 -7.92 -0.50 10.24
C TYR A 83 -6.89 -0.65 9.12
N VAL A 84 -6.38 0.46 8.57
CA VAL A 84 -5.37 0.42 7.50
C VAL A 84 -4.06 -0.14 8.03
N LYS A 85 -3.67 0.18 9.27
CA LYS A 85 -2.47 -0.37 9.92
C LYS A 85 -2.52 -1.89 10.03
N ALA A 86 -3.65 -2.46 10.41
CA ALA A 86 -3.82 -3.91 10.45
C ALA A 86 -3.63 -4.54 9.05
N GLY A 87 -4.23 -3.94 8.01
CA GLY A 87 -4.02 -4.40 6.63
C GLY A 87 -2.58 -4.28 6.14
N LEU A 88 -1.88 -3.18 6.50
CA LEU A 88 -0.46 -3.03 6.21
C LEU A 88 0.40 -4.08 6.94
N GLN A 89 0.03 -4.48 8.16
CA GLN A 89 0.71 -5.57 8.88
C GLN A 89 0.51 -6.93 8.19
N GLU A 90 -0.67 -7.19 7.62
CA GLU A 90 -0.92 -8.40 6.81
C GLU A 90 -0.04 -8.40 5.55
N LEU A 91 0.11 -7.26 4.89
CA LEU A 91 1.02 -7.09 3.76
C LEU A 91 2.49 -7.27 4.13
N GLU A 92 2.92 -6.71 5.26
CA GLU A 92 4.28 -6.91 5.80
C GLU A 92 4.56 -8.39 6.07
N LEU A 93 3.61 -9.07 6.72
CA LEU A 93 3.70 -10.50 6.99
C LEU A 93 3.74 -11.32 5.68
N TRP A 94 2.93 -10.96 4.69
CA TRP A 94 2.96 -11.60 3.37
C TRP A 94 4.33 -11.45 2.71
N CYS A 95 4.90 -10.24 2.71
CA CYS A 95 6.26 -10.00 2.21
C CYS A 95 7.30 -10.88 2.92
N GLY A 96 7.21 -11.01 4.25
CA GLY A 96 8.11 -11.86 5.04
C GLY A 96 7.98 -13.37 4.77
N ASN A 97 6.84 -13.82 4.23
CA ASN A 97 6.60 -15.22 3.88
C ASN A 97 6.99 -15.55 2.42
N VAL A 98 7.06 -14.54 1.55
CA VAL A 98 7.53 -14.70 0.16
C VAL A 98 9.06 -14.74 0.16
N LYS A 99 9.66 -15.54 -0.74
CA LYS A 99 11.11 -15.57 -0.86
C LYS A 99 11.64 -14.20 -1.25
N GLU A 100 12.76 -13.80 -0.63
CA GLU A 100 13.43 -12.53 -0.85
C GLU A 100 13.72 -12.25 -2.34
N GLU A 101 14.07 -13.30 -3.11
CA GLU A 101 14.33 -13.20 -4.55
C GLU A 101 13.15 -12.68 -5.38
N TYR A 102 11.91 -12.80 -4.88
CA TYR A 102 10.71 -12.33 -5.56
C TYR A 102 10.19 -11.02 -4.97
N VAL A 103 10.18 -10.87 -3.64
CA VAL A 103 9.59 -9.68 -3.01
C VAL A 103 10.55 -8.49 -3.00
N GLY A 104 11.85 -8.76 -2.82
CA GLY A 104 12.88 -7.72 -2.69
C GLY A 104 12.45 -6.55 -1.80
N SER A 105 12.51 -5.33 -2.36
CA SER A 105 12.18 -4.07 -1.68
C SER A 105 10.70 -3.66 -1.78
N SER A 106 9.78 -4.54 -2.18
CA SER A 106 8.36 -4.18 -2.40
C SER A 106 7.73 -3.49 -1.17
N TRP A 107 8.08 -3.93 0.05
CA TRP A 107 7.57 -3.33 1.29
C TRP A 107 7.96 -1.86 1.46
N ASP A 108 9.12 -1.46 0.95
CA ASP A 108 9.62 -0.08 1.06
C ASP A 108 8.83 0.89 0.17
N GLU A 109 8.12 0.40 -0.84
CA GLU A 109 7.28 1.24 -1.72
C GLU A 109 6.05 1.80 -0.98
N LEU A 110 5.60 1.17 0.12
CA LEU A 110 4.48 1.61 0.96
C LEU A 110 4.82 2.78 1.90
N LYS A 111 5.93 3.47 1.67
CA LYS A 111 6.50 4.48 2.57
C LYS A 111 5.58 5.64 2.93
N HIS A 112 4.79 6.18 1.98
CA HIS A 112 3.93 7.33 2.24
C HIS A 112 2.71 6.94 3.08
N VAL A 113 2.02 5.86 2.70
CA VAL A 113 0.86 5.37 3.45
C VAL A 113 1.28 4.90 4.84
N ARG A 114 2.45 4.26 4.99
CA ARG A 114 2.96 3.84 6.31
C ARG A 114 3.21 5.02 7.25
N GLN A 115 3.81 6.11 6.77
CA GLN A 115 4.02 7.32 7.58
C GLN A 115 2.69 8.02 7.92
N ALA A 116 1.80 8.17 6.94
CA ALA A 116 0.48 8.75 7.14
C ALA A 116 -0.35 7.97 8.18
N VAL A 117 -0.41 6.65 8.04
CA VAL A 117 -1.12 5.76 8.98
C VAL A 117 -0.45 5.77 10.35
N GLY A 118 0.89 5.73 10.39
CA GLY A 118 1.67 5.88 11.61
C GLY A 118 1.30 7.14 12.39
N PHE A 119 1.13 8.27 11.69
CA PHE A 119 0.61 9.51 12.27
C PHE A 119 -0.83 9.38 12.77
N LEU A 120 -1.74 8.83 11.97
CA LEU A 120 -3.18 8.73 12.30
C LEU A 120 -3.42 7.94 13.59
N VAL A 121 -2.61 6.94 13.89
CA VAL A 121 -2.74 6.08 15.08
C VAL A 121 -2.01 6.61 16.32
N ILE A 122 -1.47 7.84 16.30
CA ILE A 122 -0.90 8.47 17.49
C ILE A 122 -2.02 9.02 18.37
N ASN A 123 -2.06 8.65 19.65
CA ASN A 123 -3.09 9.12 20.58
C ASN A 123 -2.90 10.58 21.01
N GLN A 124 -1.67 11.03 21.23
CA GLN A 124 -1.35 12.36 21.78
C GLN A 124 -0.83 13.34 20.73
N LYS A 125 -1.56 13.49 19.61
CA LYS A 125 -1.13 14.35 18.49
C LYS A 125 -0.94 15.82 18.88
N SER A 126 -1.66 16.30 19.89
CA SER A 126 -1.56 17.68 20.39
C SER A 126 -0.22 18.02 21.03
N ARG A 127 0.61 17.02 21.35
CA ARG A 127 1.97 17.19 21.90
C ARG A 127 3.07 17.17 20.85
N LEU A 128 2.74 16.83 19.61
CA LEU A 128 3.71 16.76 18.52
C LEU A 128 4.11 18.17 18.09
N SER A 129 5.41 18.38 17.91
CA SER A 129 5.97 19.55 17.27
C SER A 129 6.00 19.39 15.74
N SER A 130 6.27 20.48 15.02
CA SER A 130 6.53 20.40 13.57
C SER A 130 7.78 19.57 13.27
N GLU A 131 8.82 19.68 14.10
CA GLU A 131 10.07 18.94 13.97
C GLU A 131 9.87 17.43 14.16
N ASP A 132 9.07 17.01 15.17
CA ASP A 132 8.74 15.59 15.39
C ASP A 132 8.09 14.99 14.14
N LEU A 133 7.23 15.76 13.47
CA LEU A 133 6.52 15.34 12.27
C LEU A 133 7.44 15.28 11.05
N THR A 134 8.31 16.27 10.84
CA THR A 134 9.18 16.33 9.64
C THR A 134 10.42 15.46 9.74
N THR A 135 10.91 15.18 10.94
CA THR A 135 12.20 14.49 11.12
C THR A 135 12.01 13.03 11.54
N ASP A 136 11.09 12.78 12.48
CA ASP A 136 10.99 11.45 13.10
C ASP A 136 9.84 10.62 12.55
N LEU A 137 8.65 11.21 12.41
CA LEU A 137 7.44 10.46 12.08
C LEU A 137 7.18 10.34 10.58
N CYS A 138 7.28 11.47 9.88
CA CYS A 138 6.85 11.58 8.48
C CYS A 138 7.90 12.26 7.58
N PRO A 139 9.19 11.86 7.59
CA PRO A 139 10.24 12.55 6.83
C PRO A 139 10.11 12.47 5.31
N ILE A 140 9.21 11.64 4.78
CA ILE A 140 9.00 11.51 3.33
C ILE A 140 7.85 12.42 2.87
N LEU A 141 6.96 12.84 3.78
CA LEU A 141 5.80 13.66 3.43
C LEU A 141 6.23 15.12 3.27
N SER A 142 5.74 15.78 2.21
CA SER A 142 5.97 17.21 1.99
C SER A 142 5.21 18.07 3.00
N SER A 143 5.62 19.33 3.17
CA SER A 143 4.92 20.32 4.01
C SER A 143 3.43 20.45 3.63
N GLN A 144 3.10 20.34 2.34
CA GLN A 144 1.72 20.37 1.85
C GLN A 144 0.94 19.12 2.24
N GLN A 145 1.55 17.94 2.16
CA GLN A 145 0.93 16.68 2.59
C GLN A 145 0.70 16.66 4.11
N LEU A 146 1.69 17.12 4.89
CA LEU A 146 1.58 17.27 6.34
C LEU A 146 0.48 18.25 6.74
N TYR A 147 0.44 19.43 6.11
CA TYR A 147 -0.64 20.40 6.31
C TYR A 147 -2.01 19.77 6.04
N ARG A 148 -2.13 19.03 4.93
CA ARG A 148 -3.39 18.39 4.52
C ARG A 148 -3.86 17.33 5.51
N ILE A 149 -3.02 16.35 5.84
CA ILE A 149 -3.41 15.26 6.75
C ILE A 149 -3.69 15.76 8.17
N CYS A 150 -2.93 16.73 8.67
CA CYS A 150 -3.16 17.32 9.99
C CYS A 150 -4.50 18.08 10.05
N THR A 151 -4.88 18.74 8.94
CA THR A 151 -6.15 19.49 8.84
C THR A 151 -7.36 18.56 8.66
N LEU A 152 -7.18 17.44 7.93
CA LEU A 152 -8.26 16.49 7.68
C LEU A 152 -8.58 15.61 8.89
N TYR A 153 -7.60 15.37 9.76
CA TYR A 153 -7.79 14.51 10.92
C TYR A 153 -8.99 14.93 11.76
N TRP A 154 -9.92 13.99 11.97
CA TRP A 154 -11.12 14.18 12.76
C TRP A 154 -11.53 12.86 13.42
N ASP A 155 -11.84 12.92 14.71
CA ASP A 155 -12.14 11.73 15.50
C ASP A 155 -13.32 11.97 16.44
N GLU A 156 -14.48 11.41 16.10
CA GLU A 156 -15.69 11.49 16.93
C GLU A 156 -15.77 10.34 17.94
N ASP A 157 -15.18 9.19 17.62
CA ASP A 157 -15.37 7.94 18.37
C ASP A 157 -14.47 7.86 19.61
N PHE A 158 -13.23 8.36 19.51
CA PHE A 158 -12.25 8.29 20.60
C PHE A 158 -11.94 9.65 21.23
N ASN A 159 -12.52 10.73 20.69
CA ASN A 159 -12.31 12.12 21.12
C ASN A 159 -10.80 12.48 21.26
N THR A 160 -9.96 11.83 20.46
CA THR A 160 -8.52 12.09 20.41
C THR A 160 -8.29 13.43 19.73
N GLN A 161 -7.54 14.30 20.41
CA GLN A 161 -7.25 15.63 19.88
C GLN A 161 -6.28 15.56 18.70
N GLY A 162 -6.55 16.39 17.69
CA GLY A 162 -5.64 16.60 16.57
C GLY A 162 -4.36 17.35 16.96
N VAL A 163 -3.55 17.65 15.96
CA VAL A 163 -2.33 18.45 16.10
C VAL A 163 -2.68 19.89 16.52
N SER A 164 -1.76 20.55 17.23
CA SER A 164 -1.98 21.93 17.67
C SER A 164 -2.14 22.91 16.49
N PRO A 165 -2.97 23.96 16.63
CA PRO A 165 -3.16 24.96 15.56
C PRO A 165 -1.87 25.64 15.12
N ASP A 166 -0.92 25.85 16.04
CA ASP A 166 0.36 26.48 15.75
C ASP A 166 1.22 25.63 14.80
N VAL A 167 1.24 24.31 15.00
CA VAL A 167 1.94 23.37 14.12
C VAL A 167 1.26 23.30 12.74
N ILE A 168 -0.08 23.30 12.70
CA ILE A 168 -0.82 23.37 11.43
C ILE A 168 -0.50 24.66 10.68
N SER A 169 -0.41 25.80 11.38
CA SER A 169 -0.03 27.09 10.78
C SER A 169 1.40 27.06 10.25
N SER A 170 2.33 26.45 10.99
CA SER A 170 3.72 26.27 10.53
C SER A 170 3.77 25.56 9.17
N PHE A 171 3.07 24.43 9.02
CA PHE A 171 3.03 23.72 7.74
C PHE A 171 2.30 24.50 6.65
N LYS A 172 1.27 25.27 6.99
CA LYS A 172 0.58 26.13 6.04
C LYS A 172 1.50 27.20 5.46
N ASP A 173 2.38 27.76 6.27
CA ASP A 173 3.28 28.82 5.82
C ASP A 173 4.45 28.23 5.02
N GLN A 174 5.03 27.11 5.46
CA GLN A 174 6.03 26.34 4.68
C GLN A 174 5.47 25.90 3.32
N ALA A 175 4.23 25.39 3.29
CA ALA A 175 3.54 24.97 2.06
C ALA A 175 3.36 26.08 1.03
N LYS A 176 3.23 27.35 1.48
CA LYS A 176 3.14 28.52 0.60
C LYS A 176 4.50 28.97 0.11
N GLU A 177 5.53 28.90 0.96
CA GLU A 177 6.90 29.21 0.57
C GLU A 177 7.39 28.28 -0.55
N ASP A 178 7.07 26.98 -0.46
CA ASP A 178 7.35 25.98 -1.50
C ASP A 178 6.60 26.25 -2.82
N GLY A 179 5.49 27.00 -2.78
CA GLY A 179 4.61 27.30 -3.91
C GLY A 179 4.81 28.68 -4.56
N ASN A 180 5.67 29.54 -4.02
CA ASN A 180 5.89 30.91 -4.52
C ASN A 180 6.83 30.99 -5.74
N ASP A 181 7.33 29.86 -6.23
CA ASP A 181 7.99 29.78 -7.54
C ASP A 181 6.94 29.95 -8.65
N VAL A 182 7.08 30.99 -9.48
CA VAL A 182 6.05 31.46 -10.43
C VAL A 182 5.67 30.40 -11.47
N ASP A 183 6.54 29.40 -11.69
CA ASP A 183 6.30 28.25 -12.57
C ASP A 183 5.48 27.12 -11.91
N LYS A 184 5.37 27.08 -10.58
CA LYS A 184 4.67 26.01 -9.81
C LYS A 184 3.24 26.37 -9.36
N ALA A 185 2.80 27.61 -9.52
CA ALA A 185 1.50 28.08 -9.05
C ALA A 185 0.30 27.39 -9.73
N LYS A 186 0.47 26.78 -10.90
CA LYS A 186 -0.57 25.98 -11.59
C LYS A 186 -0.65 24.52 -11.13
N GLU A 187 0.38 24.01 -10.46
CA GLU A 187 0.44 22.64 -9.92
C GLU A 187 0.09 22.58 -8.42
N ALA A 188 0.00 23.73 -7.75
CA ALA A 188 -0.20 23.83 -6.30
C ALA A 188 -1.50 23.19 -5.78
N ASP A 189 -2.56 23.08 -6.60
CA ASP A 189 -3.80 22.41 -6.20
C ASP A 189 -3.70 20.86 -6.22
N ASN A 190 -2.68 20.28 -6.86
CA ASN A 190 -2.46 18.82 -6.92
C ASN A 190 -1.10 18.38 -6.36
N ASN A 191 -0.25 19.29 -5.88
CA ASN A 191 1.09 18.94 -5.39
C ASN A 191 1.09 18.16 -4.06
N PHE A 192 -0.09 17.90 -3.47
CA PHE A 192 -0.22 17.04 -2.29
C PHE A 192 -0.54 15.57 -2.63
N ILE A 193 -1.05 15.26 -3.83
CA ILE A 193 -1.32 13.88 -4.26
C ILE A 193 -0.09 13.26 -4.90
N LEU A 194 0.03 11.93 -4.80
CA LEU A 194 1.03 11.17 -5.52
C LEU A 194 0.54 10.86 -6.94
N ASP A 195 1.44 10.94 -7.92
CA ASP A 195 1.16 10.57 -9.31
C ASP A 195 1.00 9.04 -9.44
N ASP A 196 -0.04 8.63 -10.16
CA ASP A 196 -0.39 7.22 -10.39
C ASP A 196 0.18 6.66 -11.71
N ASN A 197 0.77 7.50 -12.56
CA ASN A 197 1.34 7.09 -13.87
C ASN A 197 2.83 6.76 -13.80
N SER A 198 3.44 6.90 -12.63
CA SER A 198 4.86 6.64 -12.42
C SER A 198 5.17 5.15 -12.48
N SER A 199 6.05 4.77 -13.41
CA SER A 199 6.51 3.39 -13.61
C SER A 199 7.93 3.21 -13.09
N ILE A 200 8.17 2.12 -12.34
CA ILE A 200 9.49 1.75 -11.84
C ILE A 200 10.29 1.15 -13.02
N PRO A 201 11.43 1.76 -13.40
CA PRO A 201 12.23 1.24 -14.50
C PRO A 201 12.93 -0.07 -14.13
N ILE A 202 13.16 -0.89 -15.16
CA ILE A 202 13.97 -2.10 -15.07
C ILE A 202 15.34 -1.77 -15.63
N SER A 203 16.39 -1.92 -14.83
CA SER A 203 17.75 -1.66 -15.28
C SER A 203 18.32 -2.88 -16.01
N VAL A 204 19.12 -2.61 -17.04
CA VAL A 204 19.82 -3.66 -17.80
C VAL A 204 20.88 -4.35 -16.92
N GLU A 205 21.48 -3.60 -16.00
CA GLU A 205 22.43 -4.11 -15.01
C GLU A 205 21.78 -5.10 -14.03
N GLU A 206 20.55 -4.82 -13.57
CA GLU A 206 19.77 -5.74 -12.72
C GLU A 206 19.45 -7.05 -13.44
N ILE A 207 19.09 -6.97 -14.73
CA ILE A 207 18.87 -8.16 -15.55
C ILE A 207 20.17 -8.97 -15.66
N ASN A 208 21.26 -8.33 -16.12
CA ASN A 208 22.54 -8.99 -16.37
C ASN A 208 23.14 -9.63 -15.11
N SER A 209 23.03 -8.97 -13.96
CA SER A 209 23.54 -9.50 -12.68
C SER A 209 22.73 -10.68 -12.15
N SER A 210 21.47 -10.83 -12.58
CA SER A 210 20.59 -11.90 -12.11
C SER A 210 20.54 -13.13 -13.02
N LEU A 211 20.94 -12.98 -14.29
CA LEU A 211 21.01 -14.08 -15.25
C LEU A 211 22.05 -15.10 -14.79
N LYS A 212 21.62 -16.34 -14.59
CA LYS A 212 22.51 -17.48 -14.35
C LYS A 212 22.74 -18.19 -15.68
N ASP A 213 23.95 -18.69 -15.89
CA ASP A 213 24.23 -19.58 -17.00
C ASP A 213 23.36 -20.83 -16.86
N VAL A 214 22.42 -21.00 -17.80
CA VAL A 214 21.56 -22.18 -17.86
C VAL A 214 22.22 -23.18 -18.81
N ASP A 215 22.53 -24.36 -18.28
CA ASP A 215 22.99 -25.47 -19.10
C ASP A 215 21.78 -26.12 -19.81
N PHE A 216 21.76 -26.00 -21.13
CA PHE A 216 20.73 -26.60 -21.98
C PHE A 216 21.15 -27.97 -22.53
N THR A 217 22.31 -28.51 -22.11
CA THR A 217 22.75 -29.83 -22.58
C THR A 217 21.74 -30.91 -22.19
N GLY A 218 21.32 -31.72 -23.17
CA GLY A 218 20.38 -32.81 -22.97
C GLY A 218 18.91 -32.40 -22.81
N VAL A 219 18.56 -31.12 -22.98
CA VAL A 219 17.14 -30.68 -23.05
C VAL A 219 16.52 -31.24 -24.33
N LYS A 220 15.45 -32.04 -24.17
CA LYS A 220 14.74 -32.64 -25.30
C LYS A 220 13.70 -31.67 -25.87
N PRO A 221 13.55 -31.57 -27.21
CA PRO A 221 12.50 -30.78 -27.82
C PRO A 221 11.10 -31.29 -27.42
N ALA A 222 10.14 -30.36 -27.32
CA ALA A 222 8.73 -30.70 -27.11
C ALA A 222 8.19 -31.50 -28.30
N LYS A 223 7.38 -32.55 -28.04
CA LYS A 223 6.91 -33.48 -29.07
C LYS A 223 6.05 -32.77 -30.12
N GLU A 224 5.26 -31.81 -29.67
CA GLU A 224 4.36 -30.99 -30.48
C GLU A 224 5.11 -30.15 -31.52
N LEU A 225 6.33 -29.71 -31.20
CA LEU A 225 7.19 -28.99 -32.16
C LEU A 225 7.75 -29.95 -33.21
N LEU A 226 8.08 -31.18 -32.82
CA LEU A 226 8.63 -32.19 -33.72
C LEU A 226 7.62 -32.69 -34.77
N GLU A 227 6.32 -32.51 -34.54
CA GLU A 227 5.27 -32.79 -35.52
C GLU A 227 5.29 -31.80 -36.71
N HIS A 228 5.91 -30.63 -36.53
CA HIS A 228 5.93 -29.59 -37.53
C HIS A 228 7.28 -29.57 -38.29
N PRO A 229 7.30 -29.76 -39.63
CA PRO A 229 8.54 -29.92 -40.41
C PRO A 229 9.56 -28.79 -40.23
N ALA A 230 9.10 -27.56 -39.99
CA ALA A 230 9.97 -26.39 -39.79
C ALA A 230 10.86 -26.46 -38.52
N PHE A 231 10.56 -27.35 -37.56
CA PHE A 231 11.29 -27.46 -36.29
C PHE A 231 12.15 -28.71 -36.18
N GLN A 232 12.31 -29.46 -37.27
CA GLN A 232 13.08 -30.71 -37.26
C GLN A 232 14.58 -30.52 -36.95
N PHE A 233 15.10 -29.29 -37.16
CA PHE A 233 16.46 -28.89 -36.80
C PHE A 233 16.74 -28.96 -35.29
N LEU A 234 15.72 -29.02 -34.43
CA LEU A 234 15.88 -29.15 -32.97
C LEU A 234 16.36 -30.54 -32.54
N CYS A 235 16.38 -31.52 -33.45
CA CYS A 235 16.88 -32.87 -33.20
C CYS A 235 18.36 -33.07 -33.58
N GLU A 236 18.99 -32.08 -34.21
CA GLU A 236 20.40 -32.07 -34.63
C GLU A 236 21.33 -31.60 -33.49
#